data_AF-A0A938KES1-F1
#
_entry.id   AF-A0A938KES1-F1
#
_cell.length_a   1.000
_cell.length_b   1.000
_cell.length_c   1.000
_cell.angle_alpha   90.00
_cell.angle_beta   90.00
_cell.angle_gamma   90.00
#
_symmetry.space_group_name_H-M   'P 1'
#
loop_
_entity.id
_entity.type
_entity.pdbx_description
1 polymer ?
#
loop_
_entity_poly.entity_id
_entity_poly.type
_entity_poly.pdbx_seq_one_letter_code
_entity_poly.pdbx_strand_id
1 'polypeptide(L)'
;MAAKAEKTEMSVSADVVEQMTVYQKLSCLLILLGSDSAAAVLKGLTPQEIEIVSVEMAKIGLMDASTQEAILKQFSDVAIEAATSVRGGVD
;
A
#
# COMPACT_ATOMS: atom_id res chain seq x y z
N MET A 1 12.98 31.42 24.49
CA MET A 1 12.30 31.57 23.18
C MET A 1 13.13 30.80 22.17
N ALA A 2 12.94 29.50 21.97
CA ALA A 2 11.83 28.78 21.33
C ALA A 2 11.85 28.86 19.79
N ALA A 3 11.71 27.66 19.17
CA ALA A 3 11.63 27.30 17.74
C ALA A 3 12.95 26.77 17.15
N LYS A 4 13.06 25.56 16.59
CA LYS A 4 12.08 24.50 16.32
C LYS A 4 12.87 23.18 16.16
N ALA A 5 12.49 22.16 16.92
CA ALA A 5 12.85 20.77 16.67
C ALA A 5 12.15 20.27 15.39
N GLU A 6 12.37 19.00 15.05
CA GLU A 6 11.59 18.20 14.07
C GLU A 6 12.23 18.09 12.67
N LYS A 7 13.26 17.22 12.56
CA LYS A 7 13.74 16.68 11.27
C LYS A 7 14.07 15.18 11.37
N THR A 8 13.40 14.44 12.26
CA THR A 8 13.74 13.04 12.57
C THR A 8 12.61 12.05 12.22
N GLU A 9 11.40 12.50 11.91
CA GLU A 9 10.26 11.59 11.73
C GLU A 9 10.09 11.03 10.31
N MET A 10 10.85 11.52 9.32
CA MET A 10 10.62 11.16 7.90
C MET A 10 11.22 9.81 7.45
N SER A 11 12.06 9.14 8.26
CA SER A 11 12.69 7.88 7.85
C SER A 11 11.88 6.64 8.20
N VAL A 12 11.09 6.65 9.28
CA VAL A 12 10.61 5.40 9.90
C VAL A 12 9.49 4.72 9.10
N SER A 13 8.67 5.45 8.34
CA SER A 13 7.48 4.88 7.68
C SER A 13 7.76 4.17 6.36
N ALA A 14 8.79 4.60 5.61
CA ALA A 14 9.15 3.96 4.33
C ALA A 14 9.78 2.57 4.57
N ASP A 15 10.66 2.46 5.56
CA ASP A 15 11.28 1.19 5.96
C ASP A 15 10.23 0.16 6.41
N VAL A 16 9.18 0.59 7.10
CA VAL A 16 8.08 -0.30 7.53
C VAL A 16 7.36 -0.88 6.33
N VAL A 17 7.02 -0.05 5.33
CA VAL A 17 6.35 -0.52 4.12
C VAL A 17 7.28 -1.45 3.32
N GLU A 18 8.58 -1.17 3.23
CA GLU A 18 9.51 -2.07 2.53
C GLU A 18 9.61 -3.46 3.16
N GLN A 19 9.52 -3.55 4.49
CA GLN A 19 9.54 -4.82 5.22
C GLN A 19 8.22 -5.60 5.18
N MET A 20 7.13 -5.01 4.67
CA MET A 20 5.86 -5.70 4.52
C MET A 20 5.87 -6.74 3.39
N THR A 21 5.22 -7.86 3.65
CA THR A 21 4.96 -8.86 2.60
C THR A 21 3.98 -8.33 1.55
N VAL A 22 3.94 -8.98 0.38
CA VAL A 22 3.01 -8.61 -0.70
C VAL A 22 1.56 -8.62 -0.22
N TYR A 23 1.16 -9.62 0.57
CA TYR A 23 -0.20 -9.72 1.10
C TYR A 23 -0.52 -8.64 2.15
N GLN A 24 0.46 -8.22 2.95
CA GLN A 24 0.30 -7.11 3.89
C GLN A 24 0.12 -5.77 3.18
N LYS A 25 0.97 -5.49 2.18
CA LYS A 25 0.88 -4.29 1.34
C LYS A 25 -0.46 -4.22 0.63
N LEU A 26 -0.89 -5.34 0.04
CA LEU A 26 -2.19 -5.46 -0.59
C LEU A 26 -3.31 -5.18 0.41
N SER A 27 -3.30 -5.85 1.57
CA SER A 27 -4.32 -5.69 2.61
C SER A 27 -4.46 -4.23 3.07
N CYS A 28 -3.34 -3.55 3.34
CA CYS A 28 -3.35 -2.13 3.68
C CYS A 28 -3.94 -1.27 2.55
N LEU A 29 -3.53 -1.52 1.30
CA LEU A 29 -4.09 -0.81 0.15
C LEU A 29 -5.60 -1.02 0.04
N LEU A 30 -6.09 -2.25 0.20
CA LEU A 30 -7.53 -2.56 0.13
C LEU A 30 -8.32 -1.82 1.23
N ILE A 31 -7.75 -1.70 2.43
CA ILE A 31 -8.35 -0.92 3.52
C ILE A 31 -8.43 0.57 3.14
N LEU A 32 -7.38 1.12 2.55
CA LEU A 32 -7.32 2.54 2.13
C LEU A 32 -8.26 2.85 0.97
N LEU A 33 -8.41 1.93 0.01
CA LEU A 33 -9.31 2.08 -1.13
C LEU A 33 -10.79 1.93 -0.74
N GLY A 34 -11.07 1.32 0.41
CA GLY A 34 -12.41 1.07 0.91
C GLY A 34 -13.09 -0.14 0.28
N SER A 35 -14.27 -0.48 0.82
CA SER A 35 -14.94 -1.76 0.58
C SER A 35 -15.31 -2.02 -0.89
N ASP A 36 -15.72 -0.99 -1.63
CA ASP A 36 -16.19 -1.15 -3.00
C ASP A 36 -15.05 -1.52 -3.96
N SER A 37 -13.95 -0.77 -3.90
CA SER A 37 -12.75 -1.03 -4.68
C SER A 37 -12.06 -2.32 -4.24
N ALA A 38 -12.02 -2.60 -2.93
CA ALA A 38 -11.46 -3.84 -2.41
C ALA A 38 -12.20 -5.07 -2.93
N ALA A 39 -13.54 -5.03 -2.97
CA ALA A 39 -14.34 -6.14 -3.48
C ALA A 39 -14.04 -6.44 -4.97
N ALA A 40 -13.73 -5.42 -5.78
CA ALA A 40 -13.35 -5.62 -7.17
C ALA A 40 -12.00 -6.35 -7.29
N VAL A 41 -11.01 -5.99 -6.45
CA VAL A 41 -9.68 -6.64 -6.45
C VAL A 41 -9.76 -8.07 -5.93
N LEU A 42 -10.49 -8.30 -4.83
CA LEU A 42 -10.63 -9.63 -4.21
C LEU A 42 -11.27 -10.66 -5.15
N LYS A 43 -12.15 -10.25 -6.08
CA LYS A 43 -12.74 -11.15 -7.09
C LYS A 43 -11.72 -11.74 -8.06
N GLY A 44 -10.57 -11.11 -8.23
CA GLY A 44 -9.49 -11.59 -9.09
C GLY A 44 -8.52 -12.56 -8.41
N LEU A 45 -8.65 -12.77 -7.10
CA LEU A 45 -7.74 -13.60 -6.32
C LEU A 45 -8.28 -15.03 -6.18
N THR A 46 -7.37 -15.97 -5.93
CA THR A 46 -7.75 -17.35 -5.60
C THR A 46 -8.34 -17.45 -4.18
N PRO A 47 -9.12 -18.50 -3.86
CA PRO A 47 -9.68 -18.66 -2.51
C PRO A 47 -8.63 -18.66 -1.40
N GLN A 48 -7.44 -19.23 -1.66
CA GLN A 48 -6.34 -19.26 -0.71
C GLN A 48 -5.77 -17.85 -0.46
N GLU A 49 -5.63 -17.04 -1.51
CA GLU A 49 -5.16 -15.66 -1.40
C GLU A 49 -6.17 -14.77 -0.68
N ILE A 50 -7.46 -14.96 -0.95
CA ILE A 50 -8.53 -14.24 -0.23
C ILE A 50 -8.46 -14.52 1.27
N GLU A 51 -8.24 -15.77 1.67
CA GLU A 51 -8.08 -16.15 3.07
C GLU A 51 -6.87 -15.45 3.71
N ILE A 52 -5.71 -15.50 3.05
CA ILE A 52 -4.48 -14.85 3.55
C ILE A 52 -4.69 -13.33 3.68
N VAL A 53 -5.22 -12.68 2.64
CA VAL A 53 -5.50 -11.24 2.65
C VAL A 53 -6.49 -10.88 3.75
N SER A 54 -7.55 -11.65 3.93
CA SER A 54 -8.53 -11.41 5.00
C SER A 54 -7.92 -11.51 6.40
N VAL A 55 -7.04 -12.49 6.60
CA VAL A 55 -6.30 -12.66 7.86
C VAL A 55 -5.34 -11.50 8.11
N GLU A 56 -4.60 -11.05 7.10
CA GLU A 56 -3.71 -9.90 7.23
C GLU A 56 -4.47 -8.59 7.44
N MET A 57 -5.60 -8.37 6.75
CA MET A 57 -6.52 -7.24 6.99
C MET A 57 -6.99 -7.19 8.44
N ALA A 58 -7.31 -8.34 9.04
CA ALA A 58 -7.73 -8.41 10.44
C ALA A 58 -6.61 -8.10 11.45
N LYS A 59 -5.34 -8.31 11.07
CA LYS A 59 -4.16 -7.97 11.90
C LYS A 59 -3.77 -6.50 11.78
N ILE A 60 -4.15 -5.83 10.71
CA ILE A 60 -3.85 -4.42 10.49
C ILE A 60 -4.69 -3.58 11.46
N GLY A 61 -4.01 -2.92 12.39
CA GLY A 61 -4.61 -1.96 13.31
C GLY A 61 -4.75 -0.57 12.69
N LEU A 62 -4.76 0.45 13.55
CA LEU A 62 -4.68 1.84 13.10
C LEU A 62 -3.36 2.07 12.33
N MET A 63 -3.48 2.62 11.13
CA MET A 63 -2.34 3.05 10.32
C MET A 63 -2.15 4.55 10.48
N ASP A 64 -0.95 4.98 10.85
CA ASP A 64 -0.57 6.39 10.87
C ASP A 64 -0.58 6.98 9.46
N ALA A 65 -0.86 8.28 9.35
CA ALA A 65 -0.97 8.99 8.07
C ALA A 65 0.25 8.76 7.16
N SER A 66 1.45 8.74 7.74
CA SER A 66 2.71 8.51 7.02
C SER A 66 2.77 7.12 6.36
N THR A 67 2.28 6.08 7.03
CA THR A 67 2.18 4.73 6.47
C THR A 67 1.15 4.68 5.35
N GLN A 68 0.01 5.35 5.52
CA GLN A 68 -1.03 5.42 4.47
C GLN A 68 -0.49 6.10 3.21
N GLU A 69 0.19 7.24 3.36
CA GLU A 69 0.80 7.98 2.25
C GLU A 69 1.90 7.16 1.55
N ALA A 70 2.75 6.47 2.31
CA ALA A 70 3.82 5.64 1.76
C ALA A 70 3.25 4.49 0.89
N ILE A 71 2.19 3.82 1.36
CA ILE A 71 1.53 2.74 0.62
C ILE A 71 0.90 3.29 -0.67
N LEU A 72 0.13 4.38 -0.58
CA LEU A 72 -0.50 4.98 -1.76
C LEU A 72 0.53 5.44 -2.79
N LYS A 73 1.65 6.02 -2.34
CA LYS A 73 2.74 6.45 -3.23
C LYS A 73 3.36 5.25 -3.95
N GLN A 74 3.71 4.19 -3.24
CA GLN A 74 4.35 3.01 -3.82
C GLN A 74 3.46 2.37 -4.90
N PHE A 75 2.17 2.21 -4.64
CA PHE A 75 1.24 1.64 -5.62
C PHE A 75 0.93 2.59 -6.79
N SER A 76 0.98 3.91 -6.56
CA SER A 76 0.87 4.90 -7.64
C SER A 76 2.07 4.81 -8.59
N ASP A 77 3.29 4.69 -8.06
CA ASP A 77 4.52 4.54 -8.85
C ASP A 77 4.44 3.25 -9.70
N VAL A 78 4.00 2.13 -9.11
CA VAL A 78 3.77 0.86 -9.83
C VAL A 78 2.71 1.00 -10.92
N ALA A 79 1.61 1.72 -10.66
CA ALA A 79 0.56 1.94 -11.65
C ALA A 79 1.05 2.78 -12.84
N ILE A 80 1.88 3.79 -12.58
CA ILE A 80 2.51 4.61 -13.62
C ILE A 80 3.49 3.75 -14.45
N GLU A 81 4.31 2.93 -13.80
CA GLU A 81 5.23 2.01 -14.48
C GLU A 81 4.47 1.03 -15.38
N ALA A 82 3.41 0.40 -14.88
CA ALA A 82 2.56 -0.51 -15.66
C ALA A 82 1.90 0.20 -16.86
N ALA A 83 1.40 1.43 -16.66
CA ALA A 83 0.76 2.22 -17.71
C ALA A 83 1.76 2.72 -18.78
N THR A 84 3.00 3.00 -18.40
CA THR A 84 4.06 3.48 -19.30
C THR A 84 4.81 2.33 -19.98
N SER A 85 4.91 1.16 -19.36
CA SER A 85 5.42 -0.07 -19.96
C SER A 85 4.61 -0.48 -21.20
N VAL A 86 3.30 -0.21 -21.22
CA VAL A 86 2.44 -0.44 -22.40
C VAL A 86 2.69 0.58 -23.53
N ARG A 87 3.18 1.79 -23.20
CA ARG A 87 3.50 2.82 -24.20
C ARG A 87 4.92 2.70 -24.80
N GLY A 88 5.76 1.80 -24.29
CA GLY A 88 7.08 1.49 -24.86
C GLY A 88 7.07 0.48 -26.01
N GLY A 89 5.90 -0.01 -26.42
CA GLY A 89 5.75 -1.00 -27.50
C GLY A 89 5.41 -0.39 -28.87
N VAL A 90 5.96 0.76 -29.22
CA VAL A 90 5.86 1.29 -30.59
C VAL A 90 7.23 1.70 -31.13
N ASP A 91 7.61 0.96 -32.18
CA ASP A 91 8.81 0.98 -33.05
C ASP A 91 10.10 0.33 -32.51
#